data_AF-A0A7S0CQX3-F1
#
_entry.id   AF-A0A7S0CQX3-F1
#
_cell.length_a   1.000
_cell.length_b   1.000
_cell.length_c   1.000
_cell.angle_alpha   90.00
_cell.angle_beta   90.00
_cell.angle_gamma   90.00
#
_symmetry.space_group_name_H-M   'P 1'
#
loop_
_entity.id
_entity.type
_entity.pdbx_description
1 polymer ?
#
loop_
_entity_poly.entity_id
_entity_poly.type
_entity_poly.pdbx_seq_one_letter_code
_entity_poly.pdbx_strand_id
1 'polypeptide(L)'
;PGILGLPTLWRIRPVRTAMALTIRKEISRRRKQMRLYPGTQPPGSGLHNSKDLLQVMLEDPHARNQDDLLVDCIIGMMFGAVANTNAALALIMSHMATNQSLQDTVREQVLATDCQDPSCPVPIVDNMIK
;
A
#
# COMPACT_ATOMS: atom_id res chain seq x y z
N PRO A 1 -27.94 7.26 25.23
CA PRO A 1 -28.30 6.39 24.09
C PRO A 1 -28.41 7.20 22.79
N GLY A 2 -27.57 6.86 21.80
CA GLY A 2 -27.79 7.20 20.39
C GLY A 2 -27.29 8.57 19.96
N ILE A 3 -26.12 8.58 19.32
CA ILE A 3 -25.79 9.20 18.01
C ILE A 3 -24.25 9.22 17.97
N LEU A 4 -23.65 8.05 17.75
CA LEU A 4 -22.26 7.97 17.28
C LEU A 4 -22.31 8.05 15.76
N GLY A 5 -21.53 8.99 15.23
CA GLY A 5 -21.53 9.46 13.85
C GLY A 5 -21.49 8.34 12.81
N LEU A 6 -22.46 8.41 11.91
CA LEU A 6 -22.57 7.66 10.66
C LEU A 6 -22.10 8.42 9.39
N PRO A 7 -21.15 9.40 9.39
CA PRO A 7 -20.81 10.09 8.15
C PRO A 7 -19.80 9.32 7.27
N THR A 8 -19.09 8.31 7.79
CA THR A 8 -18.03 7.61 7.05
C THR A 8 -18.54 6.53 6.09
N LEU A 9 -19.63 5.84 6.42
CA LEU A 9 -20.15 4.73 5.59
C LEU A 9 -20.70 5.18 4.22
N TRP A 10 -21.27 6.39 4.13
CA TRP A 10 -21.86 6.91 2.90
C TRP A 10 -20.83 7.42 1.88
N ARG A 11 -19.63 7.82 2.33
CA ARG A 11 -18.52 8.21 1.42
C ARG A 11 -17.76 7.00 0.87
N ILE A 12 -17.73 5.88 1.59
CA ILE A 12 -16.95 4.70 1.21
C ILE A 12 -17.64 3.90 0.10
N ARG A 13 -18.98 3.85 0.09
CA ARG A 13 -19.75 3.12 -0.93
C ARG A 13 -19.44 3.55 -2.38
N PRO A 14 -19.55 4.83 -2.76
CA PRO A 14 -19.28 5.25 -4.14
C PRO A 14 -17.81 5.02 -4.55
N VAL A 15 -16.86 5.23 -3.64
CA VAL A 15 -15.43 4.95 -3.88
C VAL A 15 -15.21 3.46 -4.11
N ARG A 16 -15.80 2.59 -3.28
CA ARG A 16 -15.69 1.14 -3.41
C ARG A 16 -16.30 0.65 -4.73
N THR A 17 -17.42 1.21 -5.17
CA THR A 17 -18.05 0.85 -6.45
C THR A 17 -17.23 1.30 -7.66
N ALA A 18 -16.72 2.54 -7.67
CA ALA A 18 -15.87 3.03 -8.75
C ALA A 18 -14.56 2.23 -8.86
N MET A 19 -13.94 1.94 -7.72
CA MET A 19 -12.72 1.15 -7.62
C MET A 19 -12.95 -0.31 -8.05
N ALA A 20 -14.08 -0.92 -7.67
CA ALA A 20 -14.48 -2.24 -8.15
C ALA A 20 -14.57 -2.30 -9.68
N LEU A 21 -15.13 -1.26 -10.31
CA LEU A 21 -15.21 -1.20 -11.78
C LEU A 21 -13.83 -1.11 -12.43
N THR A 22 -12.94 -0.30 -11.88
CA THR A 22 -11.55 -0.18 -12.36
C THR A 22 -10.80 -1.50 -12.24
N ILE A 23 -10.92 -2.16 -11.08
CA ILE A 23 -10.27 -3.47 -10.83
C ILE A 23 -10.84 -4.54 -11.78
N ARG A 24 -12.18 -4.61 -11.95
CA ARG A 24 -12.81 -5.54 -12.90
C ARG A 24 -12.33 -5.35 -14.33
N LYS A 25 -12.19 -4.09 -14.78
CA LYS A 25 -11.69 -3.76 -16.11
C LYS A 25 -10.25 -4.26 -16.29
N GLU A 26 -9.40 -4.04 -15.28
CA GLU A 26 -8.00 -4.46 -15.33
C GLU A 26 -7.85 -5.98 -15.29
N ILE A 27 -8.61 -6.68 -14.45
CA ILE A 27 -8.67 -8.16 -14.44
C ILE A 27 -9.08 -8.69 -15.81
N SER A 28 -10.16 -8.13 -16.38
CA SER A 28 -10.64 -8.52 -17.70
C SER A 28 -9.57 -8.29 -18.78
N ARG A 29 -8.86 -7.17 -18.73
CA ARG A 29 -7.77 -6.82 -19.64
C ARG A 29 -6.61 -7.82 -19.54
N ARG A 30 -6.12 -8.09 -18.33
CA ARG A 30 -5.00 -9.03 -18.10
C ARG A 30 -5.36 -10.47 -18.46
N ARG A 31 -6.56 -10.93 -18.13
CA ARG A 31 -7.04 -12.26 -18.55
C ARG A 31 -7.11 -12.41 -20.06
N LYS A 32 -7.58 -11.39 -20.78
CA LYS A 32 -7.56 -11.37 -22.26
C LYS A 32 -6.13 -11.46 -22.78
N GLN A 33 -5.20 -10.68 -22.21
CA GLN A 33 -3.79 -10.74 -22.59
C GLN A 33 -3.17 -12.12 -22.36
N MET A 34 -3.41 -12.75 -21.20
CA MET A 34 -2.90 -14.09 -20.92
C MET A 34 -3.47 -15.18 -21.85
N ARG A 35 -4.71 -15.02 -22.32
CA ARG A 35 -5.30 -15.93 -23.31
C ARG A 35 -4.70 -15.73 -24.71
N LEU A 36 -4.41 -14.48 -25.08
CA LEU A 36 -3.88 -14.13 -26.40
C LEU A 36 -2.39 -14.44 -26.51
N TYR A 37 -1.64 -14.29 -25.43
CA TYR A 37 -0.20 -14.53 -25.39
C TYR A 37 0.20 -15.25 -24.10
N PRO A 38 0.05 -16.59 -24.05
CA PRO A 38 0.45 -17.37 -22.89
C PRO A 38 1.98 -17.32 -22.73
N GLY A 39 2.45 -16.83 -21.58
CA GLY A 39 3.88 -16.84 -21.21
C GLY A 39 4.71 -15.65 -21.72
N THR A 40 4.14 -14.70 -22.47
CA THR A 40 4.87 -13.49 -22.85
C THR A 40 4.53 -12.35 -21.90
N GLN A 41 5.54 -11.83 -21.20
CA GLN A 41 5.45 -10.55 -20.52
C GLN A 41 5.13 -9.46 -21.58
N PRO A 42 4.12 -8.59 -21.36
CA PRO A 42 3.76 -7.58 -22.34
C PRO A 42 4.97 -6.67 -22.66
N PRO A 43 5.23 -6.36 -23.94
CA PRO A 43 6.34 -5.49 -24.31
C PRO A 43 6.10 -4.09 -23.73
N GLY A 44 6.92 -3.69 -22.77
CA GLY A 44 6.83 -2.40 -22.06
C GLY A 44 7.09 -2.46 -20.56
N SER A 45 7.05 -3.64 -19.93
CA SER A 45 7.41 -3.81 -18.51
C SER A 45 8.88 -4.16 -18.34
N GLY A 46 9.74 -3.16 -18.52
CA GLY A 46 11.14 -3.23 -18.10
C GLY A 46 11.25 -3.16 -16.57
N LEU A 47 11.13 -4.30 -15.90
CA LEU A 47 11.79 -4.59 -14.61
C LEU A 47 11.69 -6.10 -14.34
N HIS A 48 12.81 -6.71 -13.97
CA HIS A 48 13.01 -8.13 -13.69
C HIS A 48 11.89 -8.78 -12.82
N ASN A 49 11.36 -9.92 -13.30
CA ASN A 49 10.89 -11.11 -12.57
C ASN A 49 10.02 -10.99 -11.29
N SER A 50 9.53 -9.82 -10.92
CA SER A 50 8.60 -9.66 -9.81
C SER A 50 7.17 -9.75 -10.34
N LYS A 51 6.53 -10.91 -10.14
CA LYS A 51 5.10 -11.03 -10.40
C LYS A 51 4.37 -10.07 -9.48
N ASP A 52 3.66 -9.11 -10.07
CA ASP A 52 2.70 -8.27 -9.35
C ASP A 52 1.67 -9.17 -8.64
N LEU A 53 1.21 -8.78 -7.45
CA LEU A 53 0.25 -9.54 -6.66
C LEU A 53 -1.00 -9.89 -7.48
N LEU A 54 -1.47 -8.95 -8.31
CA LEU A 54 -2.58 -9.19 -9.22
C LEU A 54 -2.27 -10.29 -10.26
N GLN A 55 -1.03 -10.38 -10.74
CA GLN A 55 -0.61 -11.46 -11.64
C GLN A 55 -0.60 -12.81 -10.92
N VAL A 56 -0.06 -12.88 -9.69
CA VAL A 56 -0.08 -14.10 -8.87
C VAL A 56 -1.51 -14.60 -8.66
N MET A 57 -2.42 -13.70 -8.30
CA MET A 57 -3.83 -14.03 -8.09
C MET A 57 -4.55 -14.47 -9.37
N LEU A 58 -4.14 -13.97 -10.53
CA LEU A 58 -4.74 -14.33 -11.82
C LEU A 58 -4.24 -15.67 -12.38
N GLU A 59 -3.03 -16.08 -11.99
CA GLU A 59 -2.44 -17.38 -12.32
C GLU A 59 -2.96 -18.52 -11.42
N ASP A 60 -3.57 -18.18 -10.27
CA ASP A 60 -4.17 -19.17 -9.37
C ASP A 60 -5.34 -19.90 -10.06
N PRO A 61 -5.28 -21.25 -10.20
CA PRO A 61 -6.33 -22.03 -10.82
C PRO A 61 -7.68 -21.92 -10.10
N HIS A 62 -7.70 -21.66 -8.79
CA HIS A 62 -8.92 -21.49 -8.01
C HIS A 62 -9.61 -20.15 -8.26
N ALA A 63 -8.83 -19.13 -8.66
CA ALA A 63 -9.33 -17.79 -8.92
C ALA A 63 -9.85 -17.60 -10.36
N ARG A 64 -9.56 -18.53 -11.27
CA ARG A 64 -9.77 -18.44 -12.74
C ARG A 64 -11.19 -18.03 -13.17
N ASN A 65 -12.21 -18.30 -12.36
CA ASN A 65 -13.61 -17.98 -12.66
C ASN A 65 -14.29 -17.08 -11.61
N GLN A 66 -13.54 -16.52 -10.67
CA GLN A 66 -14.09 -15.79 -9.52
C GLN A 66 -13.67 -14.32 -9.56
N ASP A 67 -14.06 -13.59 -10.60
CA ASP A 67 -13.72 -12.17 -10.77
C ASP A 67 -14.25 -11.30 -9.64
N ASP A 68 -15.47 -11.57 -9.17
CA ASP A 68 -16.04 -10.81 -8.05
C ASP A 68 -15.30 -11.06 -6.73
N LEU A 69 -14.87 -12.31 -6.48
CA LEU A 69 -14.07 -12.62 -5.29
C LEU A 69 -12.69 -11.97 -5.36
N LEU A 70 -12.06 -11.98 -6.54
CA LEU A 70 -10.79 -11.30 -6.79
C LEU A 70 -10.92 -9.80 -6.52
N VAL A 71 -11.99 -9.18 -7.02
CA VAL A 71 -12.26 -7.75 -6.81
C VAL A 71 -12.44 -7.44 -5.33
N ASP A 72 -13.26 -8.22 -4.62
CA ASP A 72 -13.48 -8.01 -3.19
C ASP A 72 -12.21 -8.26 -2.37
N CYS A 73 -11.39 -9.24 -2.74
CA CYS A 73 -10.10 -9.50 -2.11
C CYS A 73 -9.13 -8.34 -2.32
N ILE A 74 -8.99 -7.83 -3.55
CA ILE A 74 -8.11 -6.70 -3.88
C ILE A 74 -8.57 -5.42 -3.16
N ILE A 75 -9.87 -5.15 -3.15
CA ILE A 75 -10.45 -4.03 -2.38
C ILE A 75 -10.15 -4.22 -0.89
N GLY A 76 -10.40 -5.41 -0.35
CA GLY A 76 -10.14 -5.75 1.05
C GLY A 76 -8.68 -5.53 1.45
N MET A 77 -7.73 -5.93 0.60
CA MET A 77 -6.30 -5.69 0.83
C MET A 77 -5.95 -4.21 0.82
N MET A 78 -6.45 -3.43 -0.15
CA MET A 78 -6.14 -2.00 -0.23
C MET A 78 -6.67 -1.23 0.98
N PHE A 79 -7.94 -1.45 1.37
CA PHE A 79 -8.50 -0.76 2.52
C PHE A 79 -7.97 -1.30 3.85
N GLY A 80 -7.82 -2.62 3.97
CA GLY A 80 -7.35 -3.26 5.19
C GLY A 80 -5.89 -2.92 5.52
N ALA A 81 -5.01 -2.95 4.52
CA ALA A 81 -3.61 -2.57 4.72
C ALA A 81 -3.50 -1.11 5.17
N VAL A 82 -4.14 -0.18 4.45
CA VAL A 82 -4.08 1.26 4.78
C VAL A 82 -4.69 1.57 6.14
N ALA A 83 -5.82 0.95 6.48
CA ALA A 83 -6.45 1.17 7.78
C ALA A 83 -5.57 0.69 8.94
N ASN A 84 -4.99 -0.52 8.80
CA ASN A 84 -4.16 -1.11 9.84
C ASN A 84 -2.83 -0.38 10.00
N THR A 85 -2.16 -0.03 8.89
CA THR A 85 -0.88 0.69 8.95
C THR A 85 -1.06 2.09 9.52
N ASN A 86 -2.11 2.81 9.12
CA ASN A 86 -2.38 4.14 9.66
C ASN A 86 -2.71 4.09 11.16
N ALA A 87 -3.48 3.10 11.60
CA ALA A 87 -3.77 2.91 13.02
C ALA A 87 -2.51 2.59 13.82
N ALA A 88 -1.68 1.67 13.32
CA ALA A 88 -0.41 1.32 13.95
C ALA A 88 0.54 2.53 14.03
N LEU A 89 0.67 3.28 12.92
CA LEU A 89 1.48 4.49 12.86
C LEU A 89 0.99 5.54 13.87
N ALA A 90 -0.32 5.76 13.97
CA ALA A 90 -0.89 6.69 14.93
C ALA A 90 -0.58 6.30 16.38
N LEU A 91 -0.67 5.01 16.72
CA LEU A 91 -0.30 4.51 18.04
C LEU A 91 1.20 4.68 18.33
N ILE A 92 2.05 4.37 17.36
CA ILE A 92 3.50 4.55 17.48
C ILE A 92 3.83 6.03 17.69
N MET A 93 3.28 6.92 16.87
CA MET A 93 3.48 8.37 17.01
C MET A 93 2.98 8.90 18.36
N SER A 94 1.81 8.42 18.82
CA SER A 94 1.29 8.78 20.14
C SER A 94 2.21 8.29 21.28
N HIS A 95 2.74 7.08 21.17
CA HIS A 95 3.65 6.53 22.19
C HIS A 95 4.98 7.28 22.21
N MET A 96 5.52 7.57 21.03
CA MET A 96 6.72 8.39 20.87
C MET A 96 6.50 9.78 21.47
N ALA A 97 5.37 10.45 21.20
CA ALA A 97 5.06 11.77 21.76
C ALA A 97 5.08 11.81 23.29
N THR A 98 4.77 10.69 23.95
CA THR A 98 4.78 10.57 25.42
C THR A 98 6.11 10.06 26.00
N ASN A 99 7.07 9.66 25.17
CA ASN A 99 8.30 9.02 25.62
C ASN A 99 9.54 9.61 24.94
N GLN A 100 10.08 10.68 25.55
CA GLN A 100 11.20 11.46 25.02
C GLN A 100 12.49 10.63 24.86
N SER A 101 12.79 9.76 25.83
CA SER A 101 13.98 8.89 25.78
C SER A 101 13.94 7.90 24.61
N LEU A 102 12.75 7.40 24.27
CA LEU A 102 12.55 6.54 23.11
C LEU A 102 12.73 7.33 21.79
N GLN A 103 12.23 8.57 21.73
CA GLN A 103 12.43 9.43 20.56
C GLN A 103 13.91 9.71 20.29
N ASP A 104 14.67 10.04 21.34
CA ASP A 104 16.09 10.36 21.20
C ASP A 104 16.89 9.13 20.73
N THR A 105 16.56 7.94 21.26
CA THR A 105 17.18 6.67 20.84
C THR A 105 16.86 6.33 19.37
N VAL A 106 15.59 6.46 18.96
CA VAL A 106 15.17 6.20 17.57
C VAL A 106 15.82 7.21 16.63
N ARG A 107 15.90 8.50 17.02
CA ARG A 107 16.55 9.55 16.25
C ARG A 107 18.04 9.28 16.05
N GLU A 108 18.76 8.88 17.10
CA GLU A 108 20.17 8.50 17.01
C GLU A 108 20.38 7.28 16.10
N GLN A 109 19.51 6.26 16.18
CA GLN A 109 19.59 5.09 15.29
C GLN A 109 19.33 5.45 13.83
N VAL A 110 18.35 6.31 13.54
CA VAL A 110 18.09 6.79 12.17
C VAL A 110 19.29 7.57 11.63
N LEU A 111 19.84 8.49 12.42
CA LEU A 111 21.02 9.27 12.04
C LEU A 111 22.27 8.40 11.84
N ALA A 112 22.45 7.34 12.64
CA ALA A 112 23.55 6.39 12.48
C ALA A 112 23.42 5.52 11.23
N THR A 113 22.18 5.25 10.78
CA THR A 113 21.92 4.40 9.60
C THR A 113 22.06 5.18 8.29
N ASP A 114 21.73 6.48 8.27
CA ASP A 114 21.90 7.34 7.08
C ASP A 114 23.38 7.71 6.80
N CYS A 115 24.29 7.52 7.77
CA CYS A 115 25.71 7.87 7.64
C CYS A 115 26.60 6.77 7.02
N GLN A 116 26.04 5.67 6.50
CA GLN A 116 26.83 4.57 5.93
C GLN A 116 27.26 4.79 4.46
N ASP A 117 26.90 5.92 3.86
CA ASP A 117 27.40 6.31 2.54
C ASP A 117 28.52 7.37 2.69
N PRO A 118 29.79 7.06 2.40
CA PRO A 118 30.91 8.00 2.56
C PRO A 118 30.86 9.22 1.62
N SER A 119 29.80 9.34 0.82
CA SER A 119 29.57 10.36 -0.20
C SER A 119 28.65 11.49 0.28
N CYS A 120 27.99 11.37 1.43
CA CYS A 120 26.99 12.35 1.87
C CYS A 120 27.63 13.62 2.45
N PRO A 121 27.38 14.82 1.86
CA PRO A 121 27.73 16.07 2.52
C PRO A 121 26.85 16.24 3.75
N VAL A 122 27.50 16.40 4.91
CA VAL A 122 26.87 16.65 6.22
C VAL A 122 25.76 17.71 6.07
N PRO A 123 24.50 17.43 6.44
CA PRO A 123 23.52 18.50 6.53
C PRO A 123 23.89 19.39 7.70
N ILE A 124 24.22 20.64 7.40
CA ILE A 124 24.37 21.73 8.36
C ILE A 124 22.99 21.93 9.00
N VAL A 125 22.74 21.28 10.13
CA VAL A 125 21.58 21.55 10.99
C VAL A 125 21.98 22.59 12.01
N ASP A 126 22.31 23.78 11.53
CA ASP A 126 22.39 25.00 12.33
C ASP A 126 21.86 26.13 11.43
N ASN A 127 20.57 26.48 11.59
CA ASN A 127 19.93 27.78 11.28
C ASN A 127 18.43 27.70 10.91
N MET A 128 17.61 27.01 11.71
CA MET A 128 16.15 27.25 11.69
C MET A 128 15.56 27.40 13.10
N ILE A 129 16.31 28.03 14.01
CA ILE A 129 15.73 28.69 15.18
C ILE A 129 16.20 30.15 15.17
N LYS A 130 15.46 30.98 14.44
CA LYS A 130 15.23 32.40 14.70
C LYS A 130 13.84 32.75 14.21
#